data_AF-A0A4U8YW60-F1
#
_entry.id   AF-A0A4U8YW60-F1
#
_cell.length_a   1.000
_cell.length_b   1.000
_cell.length_c   1.000
_cell.angle_alpha   90.00
_cell.angle_beta   90.00
_cell.angle_gamma   90.00
#
_symmetry.space_group_name_H-M   'P 1'
#
loop_
_entity.id
_entity.type
_entity.pdbx_description
1 polymer ?
#
loop_
_entity_poly.entity_id
_entity_poly.type
_entity_poly.pdbx_seq_one_letter_code
_entity_poly.pdbx_strand_id
1 'polypeptide(L)' 'MGADEVILAGGGDLYGALLTRVDRMYLTLVDLAPPGDVRFPHIDWSEWVERARIRPPPHPADEASFAFVEFQRLQSARDR' A
#
# COMPACT_ATOMS: atom_id res chain seq x y z
N MET A 1 27.35 -4.05 -4.98
CA MET A 1 26.37 -2.98 -5.26
C MET A 1 25.00 -3.62 -5.21
N GLY A 2 24.12 -3.15 -4.33
CA GLY A 2 22.73 -3.59 -4.21
C GLY A 2 21.84 -2.36 -4.07
N ALA A 3 20.55 -2.50 -4.37
CA ALA A 3 19.57 -1.47 -4.07
C ALA A 3 19.14 -1.62 -2.61
N ASP A 4 18.97 -0.50 -1.90
CA ASP A 4 18.44 -0.50 -0.53
C ASP A 4 16.96 -0.88 -0.49
N GLU A 5 16.23 -0.64 -1.58
CA GLU A 5 14.81 -0.97 -1.72
C GLU A 5 14.44 -1.29 -3.17
N VAL A 6 13.47 -2.19 -3.34
CA VAL A 6 12.86 -2.52 -4.63
C VAL A 6 11.37 -2.23 -4.56
N ILE A 7 10.87 -1.40 -5.48
CA ILE A 7 9.48 -0.95 -5.48
C ILE A 7 8.63 -1.84 -6.40
N LEU A 8 7.58 -2.40 -5.83
CA LEU A 8 6.53 -3.10 -6.56
C LEU A 8 5.46 -2.10 -7.01
N ALA A 9 5.46 -1.70 -8.29
CA ALA A 9 4.57 -0.67 -8.81
C ALA A 9 3.32 -1.22 -9.55
N GLY A 10 2.97 -2.51 -9.34
CA GLY A 10 1.75 -3.12 -9.86
C GLY A 10 1.87 -3.69 -11.28
N GLY A 11 0.78 -4.10 -11.95
CA GLY A 11 -0.64 -4.00 -11.54
C GLY A 11 -1.16 -5.14 -10.65
N GLY A 12 -2.48 -5.39 -10.69
CA GLY A 12 -3.19 -6.32 -9.78
C GLY A 12 -2.57 -7.73 -9.69
N ASP A 13 -2.24 -8.35 -10.81
CA ASP A 13 -1.62 -9.69 -10.84
C ASP A 13 -0.24 -9.70 -10.17
N LEU A 14 0.55 -8.65 -10.42
CA LEU A 14 1.88 -8.50 -9.85
C LEU A 14 1.80 -8.28 -8.33
N TYR A 15 0.85 -7.46 -7.88
CA TYR A 15 0.56 -7.32 -6.46
C TYR A 15 0.13 -8.64 -5.84
N GLY A 16 -0.82 -9.36 -6.46
CA GLY A 16 -1.28 -10.66 -5.96
C GLY A 16 -0.16 -11.70 -5.84
N ALA A 17 0.76 -11.73 -6.79
CA ALA A 17 1.87 -12.69 -6.79
C ALA A 17 2.96 -12.37 -5.75
N LEU A 18 3.17 -11.10 -5.41
CA LEU A 18 4.35 -10.67 -4.64
C LEU A 18 4.03 -9.99 -3.30
N LEU A 19 2.77 -9.67 -2.98
CA LEU A 19 2.40 -9.00 -1.73
C LEU A 19 2.90 -9.74 -0.47
N THR A 20 2.94 -11.07 -0.49
CA THR A 20 3.43 -11.88 0.64
C THR A 20 4.93 -11.71 0.91
N ARG A 21 5.68 -11.13 -0.02
CA ARG A 21 7.13 -10.89 0.05
C ARG A 21 7.51 -9.45 0.37
N VAL A 22 6.54 -8.53 0.44
CA VAL A 22 6.84 -7.12 0.72
C VAL A 22 6.85 -6.86 2.23
N ASP A 23 7.81 -6.06 2.68
CA ASP A 23 7.96 -5.66 4.07
C ASP A 23 7.17 -4.39 4.41
N ARG A 24 6.99 -3.52 3.42
CA ARG A 24 6.38 -2.19 3.54
C ARG A 24 5.35 -1.99 2.42
N MET A 25 4.27 -1.29 2.74
CA MET A 25 3.31 -0.78 1.75
C MET A 25 3.18 0.73 1.89
N TYR A 26 3.38 1.43 0.78
CA TYR A 26 3.08 2.84 0.64
C TYR A 26 1.79 2.95 -0.19
N LEU A 27 0.70 3.34 0.47
CA LEU A 27 -0.64 3.38 -0.14
C LEU A 27 -1.17 4.81 -0.18
N THR A 28 -1.85 5.14 -1.28
CA THR A 28 -2.75 6.30 -1.34
C THR A 28 -4.18 5.81 -1.23
N LEU A 29 -4.82 6.08 -0.09
CA LEU A 29 -6.23 5.77 0.14
C LEU A 29 -7.09 6.93 -0.34
N VAL A 30 -7.63 6.83 -1.56
CA VAL A 30 -8.51 7.84 -2.16
C VAL A 30 -9.96 7.57 -1.75
N ASP A 31 -10.67 8.60 -1.29
CA ASP A 31 -12.08 8.52 -0.88
C ASP A 31 -13.02 8.57 -2.10
N LEU A 32 -12.89 7.57 -2.97
CA LEU A 32 -13.72 7.36 -4.15
C LEU A 32 -14.00 5.87 -4.35
N ALA A 33 -15.12 5.57 -5.01
CA ALA A 33 -15.51 4.23 -5.41
C ALA A 33 -15.83 4.17 -6.92
N PRO A 34 -14.84 4.40 -7.81
CA PRO A 34 -15.08 4.35 -9.24
C PRO A 34 -15.33 2.90 -9.71
N PRO A 35 -16.05 2.70 -10.82
CA PRO A 35 -16.11 1.41 -11.46
C PRO A 35 -14.72 1.00 -11.96
N GLY A 36 -14.42 -0.30 -11.88
CA GLY A 36 -13.18 -0.86 -12.39
C GLY A 36 -13.24 -2.38 -12.37
N ASP A 37 -12.34 -3.02 -13.11
CA ASP A 37 -12.21 -4.48 -13.26
C ASP A 37 -10.97 -5.03 -12.52
N VAL A 38 -9.99 -4.18 -12.20
CA VAL A 38 -8.82 -4.52 -11.38
C VAL A 38 -9.02 -4.10 -9.93
N ARG A 39 -8.56 -4.91 -8.98
CA ARG A 39 -8.57 -4.61 -7.54
C ARG A 39 -7.18 -4.82 -6.94
N PHE A 40 -6.89 -4.07 -5.88
CA PHE A 40 -5.79 -4.42 -4.99
C PHE A 40 -6.10 -5.78 -4.32
N PRO A 41 -5.12 -6.68 -4.18
CA PRO A 41 -5.34 -7.99 -3.55
C PRO A 41 -5.90 -7.88 -2.13
N HIS A 42 -6.54 -8.95 -1.66
CA HIS A 42 -7.00 -9.05 -0.28
C HIS A 42 -5.81 -8.94 0.70
N ILE A 43 -5.96 -8.11 1.73
CA ILE A 43 -4.94 -7.89 2.77
C ILE A 43 -5.50 -8.42 4.10
N ASP A 44 -4.78 -9.34 4.72
CA ASP A 44 -5.00 -9.64 6.15
C ASP A 44 -4.33 -8.54 6.97
N TRP A 45 -5.12 -7.55 7.40
CA TRP A 45 -4.63 -6.40 8.16
C TRP A 45 -4.04 -6.77 9.53
N SER A 46 -4.31 -7.98 10.04
CA SER A 46 -3.67 -8.45 11.28
C SER A 46 -2.16 -8.65 11.13
N GLU A 47 -1.64 -8.78 9.90
CA GLU A 47 -0.21 -8.88 9.60
C GLU A 47 0.48 -7.51 9.46
N TRP A 48 -0.22 -6.40 9.63
CA TRP A 48 0.29 -5.06 9.31
C TRP A 48 0.07 -4.07 10.45
N VAL A 49 0.98 -3.10 10.56
CA VAL A 49 0.83 -1.94 11.44
C VAL A 49 0.99 -0.67 10.63
N GLU A 50 0.03 0.24 10.80
CA GLU A 50 0.13 1.60 10.26
C GLU A 50 1.24 2.35 11.00
N ARG A 51 2.25 2.82 10.26
CA ARG A 51 3.40 3.56 10.81
C ARG A 51 3.25 5.07 10.64
N ALA A 52 2.64 5.48 9.54
CA ALA A 52 2.40 6.88 9.26
C ALA A 52 1.10 7.04 8.47
N ARG A 53 0.42 8.16 8.72
CA ARG A 53 -0.70 8.64 7.92
C ARG A 53 -0.63 10.14 7.80
N ILE A 54 -0.69 10.62 6.56
CA ILE A 54 -0.74 12.04 6.23
C ILE A 54 -2.03 12.28 5.44
N ARG A 55 -2.84 13.24 5.90
CA ARG A 55 -4.02 13.73 5.20
C ARG A 55 -3.77 15.18 4.78
N PRO A 56 -3.38 15.42 3.52
CA PRO A 56 -3.27 16.78 3.01
C PRO A 56 -4.62 17.50 3.05
N PRO A 57 -4.63 18.83 3.21
CA PRO A 57 -5.85 19.60 2.96
C PRO A 57 -6.25 19.44 1.49
N PRO A 58 -7.56 19.34 1.16
CA PRO A 58 -8.01 19.27 -0.22
C PRO A 58 -7.56 20.49 -1.03
N HIS A 59 -7.11 20.26 -2.26
CA HIS A 59 -6.82 21.30 -3.24
C HIS A 59 -8.01 21.49 -4.19
N PRO A 60 -8.29 22.71 -4.71
CA PRO A 60 -9.40 22.93 -5.66
C PRO A 60 -9.37 22.09 -6.94
N ALA A 61 -8.22 21.51 -7.28
CA ALA A 61 -8.05 20.61 -8.43
C ALA A 61 -8.23 19.12 -8.08
N ASP A 62 -8.41 18.78 -6.80
CA ASP A 62 -8.63 17.41 -6.37
C ASP A 62 -10.09 17.01 -6.59
N GLU A 63 -10.31 15.84 -7.17
CA GLU A 63 -11.65 15.27 -7.32
C GLU A 63 -12.13 14.60 -6.02
N ALA A 64 -11.21 14.28 -5.11
CA ALA A 64 -11.51 13.64 -3.83
C ALA A 64 -10.43 13.88 -2.77
N SER A 65 -10.83 13.70 -1.52
CA SER A 65 -9.88 13.61 -0.40
C SER A 65 -9.11 12.29 -0.45
N PHE A 66 -7.89 12.29 0.06
CA PHE A 66 -7.07 11.09 0.15
C PHE A 66 -6.15 11.12 1.37
N ALA A 67 -5.52 9.98 1.66
CA ALA A 67 -4.47 9.87 2.66
C ALA A 67 -3.28 9.09 2.10
N PHE A 68 -2.07 9.56 2.37
CA PHE A 68 -0.86 8.75 2.23
C PHE A 68 -0.69 7.93 3.51
N VAL A 69 -0.55 6.61 3.38
CA VAL A 69 -0.43 5.69 4.51
C VAL A 69 0.76 4.76 4.28
N GLU A 70 1.59 4.63 5.31
CA GLU A 70 2.65 3.64 5.36
C GLU A 70 2.25 2.51 6.29
N PHE A 71 2.26 1.29 5.77
CA PHE A 71 2.13 0.07 6.58
C PHE A 71 3.47 -0.67 6.61
N GLN A 72 3.82 -1.15 7.79
CA GLN A 72 4.93 -2.08 8.00
C GLN A 72 4.34 -3.45 8.37
N ARG A 73 4.85 -4.51 7.76
CA ARG A 73 4.47 -5.88 8.13
C ARG A 73 4.92 -6.17 9.56
N LEU A 74 4.05 -6.74 10.39
CA LEU A 74 4.41 -7.29 11.69
C LEU A 74 5.35 -8.47 11.43
N GLN A 75 6.62 -8.30 11.77
CA GLN A 75 7.62 -9.37 11.63
C GLN A 75 7.27 -10.50 12.60
N SER A 76 6.53 -11.49 12.10
CA SER A 76 6.40 -12.78 12.76
C SER A 76 7.58 -13.63 12.31
N ALA A 77 8.74 -13.42 12.95
CA ALA A 77 9.94 -14.26 12.83
C ALA A 77 10.18 -14.88 11.44
N ARG A 78 10.08 -14.09 10.36
CA ARG A 78 10.64 -14.45 9.06
C ARG A 78 12.11 -14.05 9.12
N ASP A 79 12.93 -15.01 9.54
CA ASP A 79 14.40 -15.09 9.43
C ASP A 79 15.19 -14.22 10.44
N ARG A 80 15.77 -14.77 11.51
CA ARG A 80 17.12 -15.35 11.49
C ARG A 80 17.39 -16.43 10.45
#